data_AF-A0A251NGH3-F1
#
_entry.id   AF-A0A251NGH3-F1
#
_cell.length_a   1.000
_cell.length_b   1.000
_cell.length_c   1.000
_cell.angle_alpha   90.00
_cell.angle_beta   90.00
_cell.angle_gamma   90.00
#
_symmetry.space_group_name_H-M   'P 1'
#
loop_
_entity.id
_entity.type
_entity.pdbx_description
1 polymer ?
#
loop_
_entity_poly.entity_id
_entity_poly.type
_entity_poly.pdbx_seq_one_letter_code
_entity_poly.pdbx_strand_id
1 'polypeptide(L)'
;MLDVKALDRVHVQLEYSRKSRYGSVFLGSALDSGNVSELVVDTVLGRNDIEVTSNYYDACCTVESSAILNKKAMHSGVDPPVIIDLSNATWKEVGKACDNIFVWAFDEYEKVEGFVESVIRTNSDTKDKIILLIQRNKKTWKIAFSLYHIACPRGEEPYADEAFELLRQTLVHKRVEVLLETIDSDGYFMGALLESNTHVEIPLLKAGLAKLEPGPSYHVEFCRAQDSAITKKLKIWENNVEPYRNYN
;
A
#
# COMPACT_ATOMS: atom_id res chain seq x y z
N MET A 1 10.11 -2.99 -25.21
CA MET A 1 9.94 -3.66 -23.92
C MET A 1 10.88 -2.97 -22.95
N LEU A 2 10.40 -1.97 -22.22
CA LEU A 2 11.23 -1.16 -21.32
C LEU A 2 11.47 -1.96 -20.03
N ASP A 3 12.74 -2.07 -19.66
CA ASP A 3 13.20 -2.82 -18.49
C ASP A 3 12.80 -2.07 -17.21
N VAL A 4 11.84 -2.64 -16.47
CA VAL A 4 11.19 -2.01 -15.31
C VAL A 4 12.18 -1.70 -14.19
N LYS A 5 13.33 -2.39 -14.13
CA LYS A 5 14.36 -2.15 -13.09
C LYS A 5 15.20 -0.88 -13.31
N ALA A 6 15.21 -0.30 -14.50
CA ALA A 6 15.94 0.94 -14.78
C ALA A 6 15.16 2.21 -14.33
N LEU A 7 13.88 2.07 -14.00
CA LEU A 7 12.97 3.18 -13.64
C LEU A 7 13.00 3.58 -12.15
N ASP A 8 13.69 2.82 -11.28
CA ASP A 8 13.73 3.10 -9.83
C ASP A 8 14.70 4.25 -9.46
N ARG A 9 15.45 4.79 -10.42
CA ARG A 9 16.36 5.92 -10.20
C ARG A 9 15.82 7.17 -10.91
N VAL A 10 15.53 8.21 -10.14
CA VAL A 10 15.08 9.50 -10.64
C VAL A 10 16.19 10.54 -10.55
N HIS A 11 16.27 11.42 -11.55
CA HIS A 11 17.08 12.63 -11.48
C HIS A 11 16.18 13.81 -11.08
N VAL A 12 16.59 14.58 -10.07
CA VAL A 12 15.82 15.73 -9.57
C VAL A 12 16.61 16.99 -9.81
N GLN A 13 16.07 17.89 -10.62
CA GLN A 13 16.62 19.22 -10.84
C GLN A 13 15.87 20.22 -9.95
N LEU A 14 16.56 20.76 -8.95
CA LEU A 14 15.99 21.77 -8.07
C LEU A 14 15.93 23.14 -8.76
N GLU A 15 14.77 23.78 -8.66
CA GLU A 15 14.51 25.12 -9.15
C GLU A 15 14.17 26.02 -7.95
N TYR A 16 14.87 27.15 -7.83
CA TYR A 16 14.78 27.99 -6.65
C TYR A 16 13.84 29.18 -6.87
N SER A 17 12.84 29.33 -6.01
CA SER A 17 12.19 30.62 -5.73
C SER A 17 12.43 31.06 -4.31
N ARG A 18 12.38 32.38 -4.09
CA ARG A 18 12.58 33.04 -2.80
C ARG A 18 11.58 32.61 -1.72
N LYS A 19 10.49 31.91 -2.06
CA LYS A 19 9.41 31.53 -1.13
C LYS A 19 9.24 30.02 -0.91
N SER A 20 9.64 29.17 -1.85
CA SER A 20 9.48 27.71 -1.79
C SER A 20 10.53 26.99 -2.63
N ARG A 21 10.90 25.78 -2.22
CA ARG A 21 11.72 24.85 -3.03
C ARG A 21 10.78 24.08 -3.97
N TYR A 22 11.01 24.17 -5.27
CA TYR A 22 10.36 23.32 -6.28
C TYR A 22 11.43 22.70 -7.19
N GLY A 23 11.05 21.82 -8.10
CA GLY A 23 11.99 21.16 -9.00
C GLY A 23 11.31 20.22 -9.97
N SER A 24 12.03 19.88 -11.03
CA SER A 24 11.60 18.98 -12.10
C SER A 24 12.20 17.59 -11.89
N VAL A 25 11.41 16.53 -12.14
CA VAL A 25 11.79 15.13 -11.92
C VAL A 25 11.85 14.41 -13.26
N PHE A 26 12.94 13.67 -13.50
CA PHE A 26 13.20 12.95 -14.75
C PHE A 26 13.36 11.44 -14.49
N LEU A 27 12.80 10.61 -15.38
CA LEU A 27 12.79 9.14 -15.28
C LEU A 27 14.10 8.50 -15.74
N GLY A 28 15.11 8.46 -14.89
CA GLY A 28 16.39 7.82 -15.17
C GLY A 28 17.56 8.64 -14.65
N SER A 29 18.79 8.20 -14.92
CA SER A 29 20.00 8.90 -14.48
C SER A 29 20.45 10.06 -15.38
N ALA A 30 19.79 10.26 -16.53
CA ALA A 30 20.15 11.28 -17.52
C ALA A 30 19.03 12.31 -17.70
N LEU A 31 19.40 13.57 -17.98
CA LEU A 31 18.48 14.68 -18.28
C LEU A 31 17.67 14.48 -19.58
N ASP A 32 18.12 13.58 -20.48
CA ASP A 32 17.39 13.18 -21.70
C ASP A 32 16.26 12.17 -21.43
N SER A 33 16.02 11.82 -20.15
CA SER A 33 14.91 10.96 -19.79
C SER A 33 13.59 11.74 -19.69
N GLY A 34 12.46 11.06 -19.91
CA GLY A 34 11.14 11.69 -19.90
C GLY A 34 10.86 12.43 -18.59
N ASN A 35 10.51 13.71 -18.72
CA ASN A 35 10.12 14.56 -17.61
C ASN A 35 8.76 14.10 -17.06
N VAL A 36 8.70 13.85 -15.75
CA VAL A 36 7.48 13.36 -15.08
C VAL A 36 6.35 14.39 -15.19
N SER A 37 6.65 15.68 -15.16
CA SER A 37 5.62 16.73 -15.27
C SER A 37 4.94 16.74 -16.64
N GLU A 38 5.72 16.59 -17.71
CA GLU A 38 5.21 16.46 -19.08
C GLU A 38 4.34 15.20 -19.22
N LEU A 39 4.79 14.06 -18.67
CA LEU A 39 4.03 12.81 -18.69
C LEU A 39 2.70 12.94 -17.95
N VAL A 40 2.69 13.57 -16.77
CA VAL A 40 1.48 13.80 -15.97
C VAL A 40 0.49 14.70 -16.70
N VAL A 41 0.98 15.72 -17.43
CA VAL A 41 0.13 16.61 -18.24
C VAL A 41 -0.47 15.88 -19.45
N ASP A 42 0.24 14.95 -20.09
CA ASP A 42 -0.32 14.17 -21.20
C ASP A 42 -1.42 13.20 -20.75
N THR A 43 -1.31 12.68 -19.51
CA THR A 43 -2.02 11.46 -19.10
C THR A 43 -2.98 11.60 -17.93
N VAL A 44 -2.86 12.61 -17.07
CA VAL A 44 -3.62 12.66 -15.80
C VAL A 44 -4.23 14.01 -15.51
N LEU A 45 -3.46 15.11 -15.52
CA LEU A 45 -3.88 16.40 -14.99
C LEU A 45 -3.72 17.53 -16.00
N GLY A 46 -4.58 18.54 -15.89
CA GLY A 46 -4.47 19.79 -16.63
C GLY A 46 -3.48 20.72 -15.94
N ARG A 47 -2.94 21.67 -16.70
CA ARG A 47 -1.95 22.61 -16.19
C ARG A 47 -2.61 23.57 -15.19
N ASN A 48 -1.94 23.82 -14.05
CA ASN A 48 -2.35 24.87 -13.11
C ASN A 48 -1.58 26.15 -13.44
N ASP A 49 -2.27 27.15 -13.98
CA ASP A 49 -1.72 28.43 -14.46
C ASP A 49 -1.27 29.41 -13.36
N ILE A 50 -1.24 28.97 -12.11
CA ILE A 50 -1.18 29.89 -10.97
C ILE A 50 0.17 30.61 -10.88
N GLU A 51 1.29 29.98 -11.27
CA GLU A 51 2.57 30.68 -11.46
C GLU A 51 3.46 29.96 -12.50
N VAL A 52 3.83 30.64 -13.60
CA VAL A 52 4.81 30.15 -14.59
C VAL A 52 6.20 30.19 -13.97
N THR A 53 6.57 29.11 -13.30
CA THR A 53 7.80 29.03 -12.50
C THR A 53 8.77 27.96 -12.96
N SER A 54 8.32 27.02 -13.80
CA SER A 54 9.16 25.91 -14.28
C SER A 54 9.89 26.24 -15.58
N ASN A 55 11.13 25.77 -15.70
CA ASN A 55 11.92 25.90 -16.93
C ASN A 55 11.38 25.05 -18.10
N TYR A 56 10.53 24.06 -17.81
CA TYR A 56 9.96 23.12 -18.79
C TYR A 56 8.52 23.47 -19.18
N TYR A 57 8.10 24.71 -18.88
CA TYR A 57 6.73 25.16 -19.11
C TYR A 57 6.27 25.06 -20.57
N ASP A 58 7.10 25.47 -21.53
CA ASP A 58 6.74 25.41 -22.96
C ASP A 58 6.55 23.97 -23.46
N ALA A 59 7.33 23.03 -22.93
CA ALA A 59 7.18 21.61 -23.22
C ALA A 59 5.83 21.09 -22.68
N CYS A 60 5.48 21.43 -21.44
CA CYS A 60 4.18 21.11 -20.85
C CYS A 60 3.01 21.69 -21.65
N CYS A 61 3.09 22.93 -22.15
CA CYS A 61 2.06 23.54 -23.00
C CYS A 61 1.85 22.77 -24.31
N THR A 62 2.92 22.28 -24.91
CA THR A 62 2.87 21.51 -26.17
C THR A 62 2.21 20.15 -25.96
N VAL A 63 2.55 19.50 -24.84
CA VAL A 63 1.97 18.22 -24.44
C VAL A 63 0.50 18.37 -24.09
N GLU A 64 0.12 19.40 -23.34
CA GLU A 64 -1.28 19.71 -23.02
C GLU A 64 -2.12 19.91 -24.29
N SER A 65 -1.61 20.71 -25.24
CA SER A 65 -2.27 20.91 -26.53
C SER A 65 -2.48 19.57 -27.26
N SER A 66 -1.49 18.68 -27.20
CA SER A 66 -1.59 17.33 -27.78
C SER A 66 -2.60 16.44 -27.03
N ALA A 67 -2.68 16.53 -25.71
CA ALA A 67 -3.65 15.80 -24.89
C ALA A 67 -5.09 16.26 -25.15
N ILE A 68 -5.29 17.57 -25.33
CA ILE A 68 -6.58 18.19 -25.72
C ILE A 68 -6.99 17.70 -27.11
N LEU A 69 -6.10 17.78 -28.10
CA LEU A 69 -6.37 17.34 -29.47
C LEU A 69 -6.74 15.85 -29.53
N ASN A 70 -6.04 15.02 -28.75
CA ASN A 70 -6.27 13.59 -28.71
C ASN A 70 -7.38 13.17 -27.73
N LYS A 71 -8.05 14.11 -27.05
CA LYS A 71 -9.09 13.85 -26.04
C LYS A 71 -8.65 12.80 -25.02
N LYS A 72 -7.43 12.94 -24.48
CA LYS A 72 -6.89 12.05 -23.45
C LYS A 72 -7.31 12.51 -22.06
N ALA A 73 -7.34 11.58 -21.10
CA ALA A 73 -7.49 11.87 -19.67
C ALA A 73 -8.69 12.77 -19.37
N MET A 74 -8.48 13.90 -18.69
CA MET A 74 -9.54 14.87 -18.38
C MET A 74 -10.21 15.50 -19.61
N HIS A 75 -9.55 15.48 -20.78
CA HIS A 75 -10.10 15.99 -22.04
C HIS A 75 -10.88 14.93 -22.82
N SER A 76 -10.96 13.69 -22.30
CA SER A 76 -11.70 12.59 -22.93
C SER A 76 -13.22 12.74 -22.85
N GLY A 77 -13.71 13.57 -21.93
CA GLY A 77 -15.13 13.68 -21.61
C GLY A 77 -15.70 12.43 -20.93
N VAL A 78 -14.85 11.45 -20.56
CA VAL A 78 -15.23 10.31 -19.72
C VAL A 78 -15.24 10.79 -18.27
N ASP A 79 -16.31 10.45 -17.55
CA ASP A 79 -16.41 10.76 -16.13
C ASP A 79 -15.22 10.18 -15.35
N PRO A 80 -14.70 10.91 -14.34
CA PRO A 80 -13.60 10.42 -13.54
C PRO A 80 -13.98 9.10 -12.85
N PRO A 81 -12.99 8.20 -12.60
CA PRO A 81 -13.25 6.96 -11.91
C PRO A 81 -13.89 7.23 -10.55
N VAL A 82 -15.03 6.60 -10.29
CA VAL A 82 -15.74 6.74 -9.02
C VAL A 82 -14.92 6.02 -7.94
N ILE A 83 -14.42 6.80 -6.98
CA ILE A 83 -13.74 6.30 -5.78
C ILE A 83 -14.75 6.30 -4.64
N ILE A 84 -15.01 5.12 -4.08
CA ILE A 84 -15.77 4.97 -2.84
C ILE A 84 -14.76 4.83 -1.70
N ASP A 85 -14.76 5.79 -0.78
CA ASP A 85 -13.87 5.79 0.37
C ASP A 85 -14.53 5.17 1.60
N LEU A 86 -13.98 4.04 2.04
CA LEU A 86 -14.35 3.29 3.23
C LEU A 86 -13.21 3.28 4.27
N SER A 87 -12.15 4.06 4.08
CA SER A 87 -10.98 4.08 4.98
C SER A 87 -11.31 4.48 6.42
N ASN A 88 -12.40 5.23 6.63
CA ASN A 88 -12.92 5.62 7.93
C ASN A 88 -14.42 5.26 8.09
N ALA A 89 -14.91 4.30 7.30
CA ALA A 89 -16.29 3.86 7.38
C ALA A 89 -16.53 2.95 8.59
N THR A 90 -17.77 2.92 9.06
CA THR A 90 -18.19 2.07 10.17
C THR A 90 -18.32 0.61 9.73
N TRP A 91 -18.26 -0.34 10.68
CA TRP A 91 -18.43 -1.78 10.38
C TRP A 91 -19.71 -2.10 9.59
N LYS A 92 -20.81 -1.34 9.78
CA LYS A 92 -22.07 -1.54 9.05
C LYS A 92 -21.97 -1.13 7.58
N GLU A 93 -21.27 -0.03 7.30
CA GLU A 93 -21.06 0.46 5.94
C GLU A 93 -20.11 -0.46 5.19
N VAL A 94 -19.05 -0.88 5.87
CA VAL A 94 -18.06 -1.84 5.38
C VAL A 94 -18.71 -3.19 5.10
N GLY A 95 -19.56 -3.69 5.99
CA GLY A 95 -20.31 -4.94 5.79
C GLY A 95 -21.23 -4.90 4.57
N LYS A 96 -21.93 -3.78 4.32
CA LYS A 96 -22.74 -3.60 3.10
C LYS A 96 -21.91 -3.52 1.83
N ALA A 97 -20.72 -2.94 1.93
CA ALA A 97 -19.80 -2.83 0.80
C ALA A 97 -19.04 -4.13 0.52
N CYS A 98 -18.87 -5.00 1.53
CA CYS A 98 -18.10 -6.24 1.45
C CYS A 98 -18.46 -7.07 0.22
N ASP A 99 -19.74 -7.35 0.01
CA ASP A 99 -20.24 -8.16 -1.11
C ASP A 99 -19.94 -7.55 -2.50
N ASN A 100 -19.68 -6.23 -2.57
CA ASN A 100 -19.32 -5.56 -3.82
C ASN A 100 -17.81 -5.61 -4.11
N ILE A 101 -17.00 -5.92 -3.10
CA ILE A 101 -15.54 -5.92 -3.15
C ILE A 101 -15.03 -7.36 -3.20
N PHE A 102 -15.52 -8.20 -2.29
CA PHE A 102 -15.12 -9.59 -2.08
C PHE A 102 -16.27 -10.52 -2.42
N VAL A 103 -15.97 -11.58 -3.16
CA VAL A 103 -16.93 -12.62 -3.54
C VAL A 103 -16.68 -13.82 -2.63
N TRP A 104 -17.70 -14.23 -1.89
CA TRP A 104 -17.67 -15.47 -1.12
C TRP A 104 -17.99 -16.66 -2.04
N ALA A 105 -17.07 -17.61 -2.17
CA ALA A 105 -17.21 -18.80 -2.99
C ALA A 105 -16.43 -19.98 -2.37
N PHE A 106 -16.99 -21.19 -2.41
CA PHE A 106 -16.34 -22.41 -1.87
C PHE A 106 -15.88 -22.28 -0.41
N ASP A 107 -16.74 -21.70 0.45
CA ASP A 107 -16.48 -21.49 1.88
C ASP A 107 -15.30 -20.56 2.22
N GLU A 108 -14.80 -19.79 1.24
CA GLU A 108 -13.76 -18.78 1.42
C GLU A 108 -14.03 -17.53 0.56
N TYR A 109 -13.37 -16.41 0.85
CA TYR A 109 -13.39 -15.25 -0.04
C TYR A 109 -12.37 -15.42 -1.18
N GLU A 110 -12.77 -15.09 -2.40
CA GLU A 110 -11.84 -15.04 -3.53
C GLU A 110 -10.73 -14.01 -3.32
N LYS A 111 -9.53 -14.33 -3.82
CA LYS A 111 -8.41 -13.38 -3.88
C LYS A 111 -8.79 -12.20 -4.75
N VAL A 112 -8.47 -10.99 -4.27
CA VAL A 112 -8.69 -9.75 -5.01
C VAL A 112 -7.40 -8.98 -5.15
N GLU A 113 -7.06 -8.57 -6.37
CA GLU A 113 -5.91 -7.68 -6.58
C GLU A 113 -6.18 -6.27 -6.04
N GLY A 114 -5.22 -5.74 -5.30
CA GLY A 114 -5.24 -4.41 -4.73
C GLY A 114 -3.90 -3.71 -4.84
N PHE A 115 -3.92 -2.41 -4.57
CA PHE A 115 -2.74 -1.57 -4.50
C PHE A 115 -2.65 -0.90 -3.14
N VAL A 116 -1.49 -0.96 -2.50
CA VAL A 116 -1.29 -0.31 -1.20
C VAL A 116 -0.98 1.16 -1.38
N GLU A 117 -1.90 2.02 -0.94
CA GLU A 117 -1.72 3.47 -0.97
C GLU A 117 -0.81 3.93 0.16
N SER A 118 -1.09 3.49 1.39
CA SER A 118 -0.33 3.90 2.57
C SER A 118 -0.48 2.90 3.72
N VAL A 119 0.47 2.95 4.64
CA VAL A 119 0.40 2.26 5.93
C VAL A 119 0.41 3.33 7.01
N ILE A 120 -0.65 3.38 7.80
CA ILE A 120 -0.92 4.41 8.80
C ILE A 120 -0.83 3.75 10.17
N ARG A 121 0.06 4.30 11.00
CA ARG A 121 0.12 3.96 12.41
C ARG A 121 -1.07 4.56 13.11
N THR A 122 -1.81 3.71 13.81
CA THR A 122 -2.93 4.13 14.64
C THR A 122 -2.45 4.33 16.09
N ASN A 123 -3.35 4.69 17.00
CA ASN A 123 -3.04 4.83 18.42
C ASN A 123 -2.63 3.48 19.04
N SER A 124 -2.07 3.52 20.26
CA SER A 124 -1.44 2.37 20.94
C SER A 124 -2.29 1.10 20.99
N ASP A 125 -3.62 1.23 20.98
CA ASP A 125 -4.52 0.12 21.31
C ASP A 125 -5.12 -0.55 20.05
N THR A 126 -5.01 0.07 18.88
CA THR A 126 -5.60 -0.45 17.63
C THR A 126 -4.54 -0.98 16.68
N LYS A 127 -4.92 -1.91 15.81
CA LYS A 127 -3.99 -2.46 14.80
C LYS A 127 -3.62 -1.38 13.77
N ASP A 128 -2.41 -1.48 13.21
CA ASP A 128 -1.98 -0.63 12.10
C ASP A 128 -2.98 -0.71 10.94
N LYS A 129 -3.29 0.46 10.37
CA LYS A 129 -4.24 0.63 9.27
C LYS A 129 -3.49 0.64 7.95
N ILE A 130 -3.74 -0.35 7.11
CA ILE A 130 -3.23 -0.44 5.74
C ILE A 130 -4.33 0.07 4.81
N ILE A 131 -4.05 1.12 4.04
CA ILE A 131 -4.98 1.66 3.06
C ILE A 131 -4.77 0.98 1.72
N LEU A 132 -5.81 0.30 1.23
CA LEU A 132 -5.79 -0.41 -0.04
C LEU A 132 -6.76 0.23 -1.04
N LEU A 133 -6.35 0.28 -2.30
CA LEU A 133 -7.19 0.63 -3.44
C LEU A 133 -7.48 -0.65 -4.23
N ILE A 134 -8.75 -1.02 -4.33
CA ILE A 134 -9.22 -2.21 -5.04
C ILE A 134 -10.16 -1.79 -6.17
N GLN A 135 -9.89 -2.23 -7.39
CA GLN A 135 -10.75 -1.95 -8.53
C GLN A 135 -11.70 -3.13 -8.79
N ARG A 136 -13.00 -2.93 -8.55
CA ARG A 136 -14.05 -3.93 -8.76
C ARG A 136 -15.32 -3.26 -9.27
N ASN A 137 -16.05 -3.92 -10.16
CA ASN A 137 -17.34 -3.45 -10.67
C ASN A 137 -17.33 -2.03 -11.23
N LYS A 138 -16.25 -1.65 -11.96
CA LYS A 138 -16.00 -0.30 -12.51
C LYS A 138 -15.89 0.81 -11.46
N LYS A 139 -15.68 0.47 -10.19
CA LYS A 139 -15.44 1.40 -9.09
C LYS A 139 -14.08 1.12 -8.47
N THR A 140 -13.51 2.14 -7.85
CA THR A 140 -12.31 2.00 -7.03
C THR A 140 -12.73 2.11 -5.58
N TRP A 141 -12.42 1.09 -4.79
CA TRP A 141 -12.72 1.01 -3.38
C TRP A 141 -11.47 1.33 -2.59
N LYS A 142 -11.52 2.37 -1.78
CA LYS A 142 -10.48 2.71 -0.82
C LYS A 142 -10.87 2.14 0.54
N ILE A 143 -10.14 1.14 1.01
CA ILE A 143 -10.49 0.38 2.23
C ILE A 143 -9.41 0.47 3.29
N ALA A 144 -9.82 0.36 4.55
CA ALA A 144 -8.91 0.11 5.67
C ALA A 144 -8.77 -1.39 5.89
N PHE A 145 -7.53 -1.87 5.93
CA PHE A 145 -7.18 -3.27 6.08
C PHE A 145 -6.21 -3.46 7.26
N SER A 146 -6.26 -4.60 7.91
CA SER A 146 -5.28 -4.99 8.91
C SER A 146 -4.92 -6.47 8.79
N LEU A 147 -3.67 -6.80 9.11
CA LEU A 147 -3.20 -8.19 9.05
C LEU A 147 -3.88 -9.02 10.12
N TYR A 148 -4.38 -10.18 9.72
CA TYR A 148 -4.98 -11.18 10.60
C TYR A 148 -3.95 -12.26 10.96
N HIS A 149 -4.21 -13.02 12.02
CA HIS A 149 -3.34 -14.08 12.55
C HIS A 149 -1.96 -13.67 13.07
N ILE A 150 -1.56 -12.40 12.98
CA ILE A 150 -0.32 -11.92 13.58
C ILE A 150 -0.55 -10.71 14.49
N ALA A 151 0.22 -10.67 15.58
CA ALA A 151 0.31 -9.55 16.50
C ALA A 151 1.69 -8.90 16.33
N CYS A 152 1.71 -7.72 15.69
CA CYS A 152 2.87 -6.83 15.67
C CYS A 152 2.91 -5.99 16.96
N PRO A 153 4.10 -5.64 17.47
CA PRO A 153 4.24 -4.73 18.60
C PRO A 153 3.72 -3.33 18.26
N ARG A 154 3.08 -2.65 19.21
CA ARG A 154 2.37 -1.37 18.99
C ARG A 154 2.68 -0.32 20.05
N GLY A 155 2.40 0.95 19.71
CA GLY A 155 2.55 2.06 20.64
C GLY A 155 3.97 2.17 21.20
N GLU A 156 4.11 2.07 22.52
CA GLU A 156 5.40 2.11 23.23
C GLU A 156 6.01 0.72 23.48
N GLU A 157 5.42 -0.35 22.92
CA GLU A 157 5.98 -1.68 23.03
C GLU A 157 7.36 -1.77 22.38
N PRO A 158 8.29 -2.57 22.93
CA PRO A 158 9.60 -2.78 22.33
C PRO A 158 9.48 -3.22 20.87
N TYR A 159 10.29 -2.60 20.00
CA TYR A 159 10.34 -2.88 18.56
C TYR A 159 9.11 -2.46 17.75
N ALA A 160 8.14 -1.73 18.33
CA ALA A 160 6.94 -1.24 17.61
C ALA A 160 7.28 -0.37 16.39
N ASP A 161 8.17 0.61 16.53
CA ASP A 161 8.60 1.46 15.42
C ASP A 161 9.27 0.67 14.29
N GLU A 162 10.05 -0.35 14.64
CA GLU A 162 10.79 -1.15 13.67
C GLU A 162 9.88 -2.15 12.95
N ALA A 163 8.88 -2.71 13.64
CA ALA A 163 7.83 -3.53 13.04
C ALA A 163 7.00 -2.72 12.04
N PHE A 164 6.58 -1.51 12.44
CA PHE A 164 5.84 -0.60 11.59
C PHE A 164 6.63 -0.21 10.34
N GLU A 165 7.90 0.17 10.50
CA GLU A 165 8.73 0.59 9.37
C GLU A 165 9.00 -0.58 8.41
N LEU A 166 9.24 -1.80 8.91
CA LEU A 166 9.38 -2.99 8.06
C LEU A 166 8.10 -3.28 7.29
N LEU A 167 6.93 -3.22 7.94
CA LEU A 167 5.62 -3.39 7.29
C LEU A 167 5.43 -2.34 6.19
N ARG A 168 5.71 -1.07 6.50
CA ARG A 168 5.58 0.05 5.58
C ARG A 168 6.49 -0.11 4.35
N GLN A 169 7.76 -0.43 4.54
CA GLN A 169 8.71 -0.65 3.44
C GLN A 169 8.33 -1.86 2.58
N THR A 170 7.70 -2.87 3.19
CA THR A 170 7.28 -4.08 2.49
C THR A 170 6.03 -3.83 1.64
N LEU A 171 5.12 -2.94 2.06
CA LEU A 171 3.81 -2.82 1.43
C LEU A 171 3.59 -1.56 0.59
N VAL A 172 4.13 -0.41 1.00
CA VAL A 172 3.78 0.88 0.39
C VAL A 172 4.06 0.88 -1.12
N HIS A 173 3.07 1.32 -1.89
CA HIS A 173 3.09 1.40 -3.35
C HIS A 173 3.31 0.07 -4.08
N LYS A 174 2.98 -1.05 -3.44
CA LYS A 174 3.03 -2.37 -4.05
C LYS A 174 1.65 -2.88 -4.45
N ARG A 175 1.63 -3.73 -5.47
CA ARG A 175 0.46 -4.54 -5.84
C ARG A 175 0.45 -5.81 -4.99
N VAL A 176 -0.71 -6.10 -4.41
CA VAL A 176 -0.91 -7.23 -3.51
C VAL A 176 -2.18 -7.97 -3.86
N GLU A 177 -2.23 -9.26 -3.58
CA GLU A 177 -3.47 -10.02 -3.54
C GLU A 177 -4.01 -9.99 -2.11
N VAL A 178 -5.26 -9.62 -1.97
CA VAL A 178 -5.96 -9.50 -0.69
C VAL A 178 -6.83 -10.74 -0.50
N LEU A 179 -6.59 -11.44 0.60
CA LEU A 179 -7.47 -12.49 1.10
C LEU A 179 -8.24 -11.94 2.29
N LEU A 180 -9.55 -11.80 2.13
CA LEU A 180 -10.42 -11.41 3.23
C LEU A 180 -10.74 -12.62 4.11
N GLU A 181 -10.74 -12.43 5.42
CA GLU A 181 -11.22 -13.43 6.36
C GLU A 181 -12.40 -12.91 7.19
N THR A 182 -12.30 -11.70 7.72
CA THR A 182 -13.33 -11.10 8.58
C THR A 182 -13.29 -9.58 8.56
N ILE A 183 -14.22 -8.93 9.26
CA ILE A 183 -14.28 -7.48 9.43
C ILE A 183 -14.29 -7.17 10.92
N ASP A 184 -13.42 -6.27 11.35
CA ASP A 184 -13.34 -5.82 12.74
C ASP A 184 -14.48 -4.85 13.09
N SER A 185 -14.76 -4.71 14.38
CA SER A 185 -15.74 -3.78 14.93
C SER A 185 -15.44 -2.31 14.63
N ASP A 186 -14.15 -1.97 14.45
CA ASP A 186 -13.67 -0.65 14.00
C ASP A 186 -13.86 -0.41 12.49
N GLY A 187 -14.39 -1.40 11.75
CA GLY A 187 -14.63 -1.30 10.30
C GLY A 187 -13.40 -1.62 9.45
N TYR A 188 -12.40 -2.31 9.99
CA TYR A 188 -11.23 -2.74 9.21
C TYR A 188 -11.50 -4.10 8.61
N PHE A 189 -11.23 -4.27 7.32
CA PHE A 189 -11.13 -5.60 6.73
C PHE A 189 -9.90 -6.31 7.32
N MET A 190 -10.04 -7.56 7.71
CA MET A 190 -8.97 -8.38 8.28
C MET A 190 -8.74 -9.62 7.45
N GLY A 191 -7.48 -9.94 7.18
CA GLY A 191 -7.08 -11.17 6.54
C GLY A 191 -5.59 -11.17 6.19
N ALA A 192 -5.23 -11.82 5.10
CA ALA A 192 -3.85 -11.94 4.64
C ALA A 192 -3.58 -11.12 3.38
N LEU A 193 -2.33 -10.63 3.25
CA LEU A 193 -1.85 -9.99 2.03
C LEU A 193 -0.72 -10.81 1.39
N LEU A 194 -0.80 -10.99 0.08
CA LEU A 194 0.25 -11.66 -0.70
C LEU A 194 0.91 -10.67 -1.64
N GLU A 195 2.23 -10.54 -1.53
CA GLU A 195 3.07 -9.88 -2.51
C GLU A 195 3.70 -10.96 -3.40
N SER A 196 3.38 -10.98 -4.69
CA SER A 196 3.92 -11.98 -5.64
C SER A 196 3.74 -13.42 -5.13
N ASN A 197 2.52 -13.75 -4.67
CA ASN A 197 2.16 -15.05 -4.08
C ASN A 197 2.95 -15.42 -2.80
N THR A 198 3.54 -14.45 -2.11
CA THR A 198 4.21 -14.63 -0.82
C THR A 198 3.52 -13.80 0.25
N HIS A 199 3.17 -14.45 1.37
CA HIS A 199 2.57 -13.81 2.54
C HIS A 199 3.48 -12.73 3.14
N VAL A 200 2.96 -11.52 3.31
CA VAL A 200 3.71 -10.37 3.87
C VAL A 200 3.98 -10.52 5.37
N GLU A 201 3.24 -11.40 6.03
CA GLU A 201 3.39 -11.77 7.43
C GLU A 201 4.70 -12.56 7.67
N ILE A 202 5.17 -13.32 6.67
CA ILE A 202 6.35 -14.18 6.80
C ILE A 202 7.63 -13.36 7.10
N PRO A 203 7.96 -12.29 6.36
CA PRO A 203 9.09 -11.42 6.69
C PRO A 203 9.05 -10.88 8.13
N LEU A 204 7.88 -10.45 8.61
CA LEU A 204 7.69 -9.90 9.96
C LEU A 204 7.97 -10.97 11.03
N LEU A 205 7.42 -12.17 10.86
CA LEU A 205 7.65 -13.31 11.75
C LEU A 205 9.12 -13.73 11.75
N LYS A 206 9.76 -13.85 10.57
CA LYS A 206 11.19 -14.20 10.45
C LYS A 206 12.12 -13.18 11.09
N ALA A 207 11.75 -11.89 11.05
CA ALA A 207 12.53 -10.82 11.65
C ALA A 207 12.35 -10.73 13.19
N GLY A 208 11.45 -11.53 13.78
CA GLY A 208 11.09 -11.41 15.20
C GLY A 208 10.35 -10.11 15.50
N LEU A 209 9.62 -9.56 14.53
CA LEU A 209 8.85 -8.31 14.65
C LEU A 209 7.34 -8.55 14.69
N ALA A 210 6.90 -9.80 14.72
CA ALA A 210 5.52 -10.18 14.93
C ALA A 210 5.45 -11.53 15.66
N LYS A 211 4.33 -11.78 16.31
CA LYS A 211 3.98 -13.05 16.95
C LYS A 211 2.74 -13.63 16.28
N LEU A 212 2.75 -14.94 16.06
CA LEU A 212 1.60 -15.68 15.56
C LEU A 212 0.50 -15.73 16.63
N GLU A 213 -0.69 -15.24 16.30
CA GLU A 213 -1.88 -15.37 17.14
C GLU A 213 -2.49 -16.77 16.97
N PRO A 214 -3.08 -17.33 18.04
CA PRO A 214 -3.66 -18.65 17.94
C PRO A 214 -4.90 -18.68 17.04
N GLY A 215 -4.91 -19.57 16.05
CA GLY A 215 -5.98 -19.67 15.06
C GLY A 215 -6.12 -21.06 14.45
N PRO A 216 -7.26 -21.35 13.79
CA PRO A 216 -7.59 -22.70 13.31
C PRO A 216 -6.72 -23.19 12.14
N SER A 217 -6.06 -22.28 11.41
CA SER A 217 -5.21 -22.61 10.26
C SER A 217 -3.81 -22.01 10.44
N TYR A 218 -2.95 -22.69 11.20
CA TYR A 218 -1.55 -22.31 11.22
C TYR A 218 -0.87 -22.78 9.93
N HIS A 219 -0.56 -21.84 9.04
CA HIS A 219 0.31 -22.12 7.92
C HIS A 219 1.66 -22.61 8.43
N VAL A 220 2.10 -23.79 7.96
CA VAL A 220 3.40 -24.39 8.32
C VAL A 220 4.55 -23.39 8.12
N GLU A 221 4.44 -22.52 7.11
CA GLU A 221 5.41 -21.47 6.84
C GLU A 221 5.48 -20.41 7.94
N PHE A 222 4.35 -20.03 8.55
CA PHE A 222 4.31 -19.07 9.65
C PHE A 222 4.95 -19.65 10.91
N CYS A 223 4.62 -20.90 11.24
CA CYS A 223 5.26 -21.62 12.33
C CYS A 223 6.78 -21.69 12.14
N ARG A 224 7.24 -22.09 10.93
CA ARG A 224 8.67 -22.15 10.61
C ARG A 224 9.35 -20.77 10.66
N ALA A 225 8.66 -19.72 10.22
CA ALA A 225 9.16 -18.35 10.27
C ALA A 225 9.39 -17.90 11.72
N GLN A 226 8.39 -18.11 12.58
CA GLN A 226 8.47 -17.79 14.01
C GLN A 226 9.54 -18.63 14.73
N ASP A 227 9.58 -19.95 14.49
CA ASP A 227 10.57 -20.85 15.09
C ASP A 227 12.00 -20.44 14.75
N SER A 228 12.23 -19.98 13.52
CA SER A 228 13.53 -19.44 13.12
C SER A 228 13.89 -18.18 13.89
N ALA A 229 12.92 -17.30 14.21
CA ALA A 229 13.18 -16.08 14.97
C ALA A 229 13.42 -16.36 16.46
N ILE A 230 12.66 -17.31 17.04
CA ILE A 230 12.83 -17.78 18.42
C ILE A 230 14.21 -18.42 18.61
N THR A 231 14.59 -19.35 17.73
CA THR A 231 15.88 -20.06 17.81
C THR A 231 17.06 -19.08 17.77
N LYS A 232 16.92 -17.99 17.01
CA LYS A 232 17.93 -16.93 16.88
C LYS A 232 17.81 -15.84 17.94
N LYS A 233 16.79 -15.89 18.82
CA LYS A 233 16.48 -14.88 19.83
C LYS A 233 16.45 -13.46 19.26
N LEU A 234 15.70 -13.26 18.18
CA LEU A 234 15.62 -11.96 17.51
C LEU A 234 14.56 -11.06 18.19
N LYS A 235 14.95 -9.83 18.55
CA LYS A 235 14.06 -8.72 18.93
C LYS A 235 13.05 -9.07 20.01
N ILE A 236 11.76 -9.21 19.68
CA ILE A 236 10.71 -9.55 20.67
C ILE A 236 10.98 -10.89 21.37
N TRP A 237 11.87 -11.71 20.81
CA TRP A 237 12.28 -13.01 21.34
C TRP A 237 13.59 -12.98 22.15
N GLU A 238 14.24 -11.83 22.32
CA GLU A 238 15.51 -11.71 23.07
C GLU A 238 15.35 -12.05 24.55
N ASN A 239 14.26 -11.58 25.16
CA ASN A 239 13.98 -11.69 26.59
C ASN A 239 12.77 -12.56 26.91
N ASN A 240 12.19 -13.22 25.90
CA ASN A 240 10.93 -13.92 26.05
C ASN A 240 11.14 -15.28 26.72
N VAL A 241 10.55 -15.45 27.90
CA VAL A 241 10.37 -16.77 28.53
C VAL A 241 9.27 -17.47 27.74
N GLU A 242 9.59 -18.57 27.05
CA GLU A 242 8.67 -19.26 26.15
C GLU A 242 7.25 -19.38 26.74
N PRO A 243 6.21 -18.80 26.12
CA PRO A 243 4.86 -19.16 26.49
C PRO A 243 4.64 -20.60 26.05
N TYR A 244 4.38 -21.49 27.01
CA TYR A 244 4.12 -22.92 26.85
C TYR A 244 3.34 -23.23 25.55
N ARG A 245 4.01 -23.93 24.62
CA ARG A 245 3.40 -24.52 23.42
C ARG A 245 2.50 -25.68 23.84
N ASN A 246 1.19 -25.45 23.95
CA ASN A 246 0.21 -26.53 23.95
C ASN A 246 -0.32 -26.72 22.53
N TYR A 247 0.22 -27.72 21.83
CA TYR A 247 -0.46 -28.32 20.68
C TYR A 247 -1.33 -29.44 21.22
N ASN A 248 -2.64 -29.19 21.35
CA ASN A 248 -3.66 -30.23 21.43
C ASN A 248 -4.52 -30.16 20.18
#